data_AF-A0A088F2E1-F1
#
_entry.id   AF-A0A088F2E1-F1
#
_cell.length_a   1.000
_cell.length_b   1.000
_cell.length_c   1.000
_cell.angle_alpha   90.00
_cell.angle_beta   90.00
_cell.angle_gamma   90.00
#
_symmetry.space_group_name_H-M   'P 1'
#
loop_
_entity.id
_entity.type
_entity.pdbx_description
1 polymer ?
#
loop_
_entity_poly.entity_id
_entity_poly.type
_entity_poly.pdbx_seq_one_letter_code
_entity_poly.pdbx_strand_id
1 'polypeptide(L)'
;MLSLISPSKAQLKIAHHMQGKRLSMGLTQEGLADRSGVPLATLRKFEQKGVISLESLLKLLIIVGGLEELINILKPAEPSFTSIDEVLRDTNPTTRKRGNIK
;
A
#
# COMPACT_ATOMS: atom_id res chain seq x y z
N MET A 1 2.76 15.38 8.98
CA MET A 1 3.71 15.02 10.05
C MET A 1 4.82 14.19 9.43
N LEU A 2 6.10 14.48 9.70
CA LEU A 2 7.21 13.64 9.20
C LEU A 2 7.26 12.31 9.97
N SER A 3 7.50 11.21 9.26
CA SER A 3 7.70 9.89 9.85
C SER A 3 9.15 9.70 10.31
N LEU A 4 9.36 9.08 11.47
CA LEU A 4 10.67 8.69 11.99
C LEU A 4 11.11 7.28 11.54
N ILE A 5 10.29 6.60 10.75
CA ILE A 5 10.59 5.25 10.24
C ILE A 5 11.41 5.39 8.96
N SER A 6 12.62 4.82 8.95
CA SER A 6 13.44 4.77 7.74
C SER A 6 12.77 3.91 6.65
N PRO A 7 13.02 4.19 5.36
CA PRO A 7 12.46 3.38 4.27
C PRO A 7 12.75 1.88 4.41
N SER A 8 13.97 1.52 4.81
CA SER A 8 14.36 0.11 5.07
C SER A 8 13.57 -0.54 6.20
N LYS A 9 13.30 0.19 7.30
CA LYS A 9 12.47 -0.30 8.39
C LYS A 9 11.01 -0.45 7.96
N ALA A 10 10.49 0.48 7.14
CA ALA A 10 9.16 0.39 6.58
C ALA A 10 9.01 -0.85 5.68
N GLN A 11 9.98 -1.09 4.79
CA GLN A 11 10.03 -2.27 3.92
C GLN A 11 9.98 -3.58 4.71
N LEU A 12 10.80 -3.72 5.76
CA LEU A 12 10.79 -4.92 6.61
C LEU A 12 9.47 -5.09 7.36
N LYS A 13 8.89 -4.00 7.89
CA LYS A 13 7.56 -4.06 8.54
C LYS A 13 6.48 -4.53 7.57
N ILE A 14 6.47 -4.00 6.35
CA ILE A 14 5.54 -4.43 5.30
C ILE A 14 5.73 -5.91 4.99
N ALA A 15 6.96 -6.38 4.84
CA ALA A 15 7.26 -7.79 4.58
C ALA A 15 6.78 -8.71 5.71
N HIS A 16 7.02 -8.35 6.98
CA HIS A 16 6.54 -9.12 8.12
C HIS A 16 5.01 -9.19 8.19
N HIS A 17 4.31 -8.08 7.91
CA HIS A 17 2.85 -8.07 7.88
C HIS A 17 2.30 -8.95 6.74
N MET A 18 2.92 -8.88 5.55
CA MET A 18 2.55 -9.72 4.41
C MET A 18 2.79 -11.21 4.69
N GLN A 19 3.92 -11.54 5.34
CA GLN A 19 4.21 -12.90 5.79
C GLN A 19 3.17 -13.38 6.80
N GLY A 20 2.77 -12.54 7.77
CA GLY A 20 1.71 -12.85 8.73
C GLY A 20 0.38 -13.14 8.04
N LYS A 21 -0.02 -12.32 7.07
CA LYS A 21 -1.22 -12.55 6.24
C LYS A 21 -1.13 -13.89 5.50
N ARG A 22 -0.01 -14.16 4.81
CA ARG A 22 0.23 -15.44 4.12
C ARG A 22 0.04 -16.64 5.06
N LEU A 23 0.66 -16.59 6.24
CA LEU A 23 0.59 -17.66 7.23
C LEU A 23 -0.82 -17.83 7.80
N SER A 24 -1.55 -16.74 8.04
CA SER A 24 -2.95 -16.81 8.52
C SER A 24 -3.90 -17.49 7.52
N MET A 25 -3.54 -17.49 6.23
CA MET A 25 -4.25 -18.21 5.17
C MET A 25 -3.76 -19.65 4.97
N GLY A 26 -2.79 -20.12 5.77
CA GLY A 26 -2.21 -21.47 5.62
C GLY A 26 -1.34 -21.65 4.38
N LEU A 27 -0.88 -20.57 3.75
CA LEU A 27 -0.08 -20.65 2.52
C LEU A 27 1.40 -20.82 2.81
N THR A 28 2.05 -21.78 2.14
CA THR A 28 3.53 -21.82 2.06
C THR A 28 4.04 -20.68 1.17
N GLN A 29 5.35 -20.43 1.17
CA GLN A 29 5.95 -19.47 0.22
C GLN A 29 5.72 -19.92 -1.22
N GLU A 30 5.93 -21.20 -1.52
CA GLU A 30 5.64 -21.77 -2.84
C GLU A 30 4.16 -21.61 -3.22
N GLY A 31 3.25 -21.94 -2.30
CA GLY A 31 1.82 -21.78 -2.53
C GLY A 31 1.40 -20.34 -2.83
N LEU A 32 1.99 -19.33 -2.17
CA LEU A 32 1.71 -17.94 -2.51
C LEU A 32 2.37 -17.52 -3.83
N ALA A 33 3.60 -17.97 -4.08
CA ALA A 33 4.32 -17.71 -5.33
C ALA A 33 3.51 -18.20 -6.54
N ASP A 34 3.01 -19.44 -6.50
CA ASP A 34 2.21 -20.04 -7.56
C ASP A 34 0.90 -19.29 -7.82
N ARG A 35 0.18 -18.91 -6.74
CA ARG A 35 -1.11 -18.20 -6.85
C ARG A 35 -0.96 -16.78 -7.38
N SER A 36 0.12 -16.10 -6.98
CA SER A 36 0.38 -14.70 -7.34
C SER A 36 1.11 -14.53 -8.68
N GLY A 37 1.69 -15.61 -9.20
CA GLY A 37 2.61 -15.57 -10.35
C GLY A 37 3.94 -14.84 -10.06
N VAL A 38 4.27 -14.62 -8.78
CA VAL A 38 5.54 -14.02 -8.36
C VAL A 38 6.58 -15.12 -8.18
N PRO A 39 7.80 -15.02 -8.76
CA PRO A 39 8.81 -16.05 -8.60
C PRO A 39 9.14 -16.32 -7.12
N LEU A 40 9.26 -17.60 -6.76
CA LEU A 40 9.54 -18.02 -5.37
C LEU A 40 10.80 -17.37 -4.78
N ALA A 41 11.86 -17.22 -5.59
CA ALA A 41 13.09 -16.53 -5.16
C ALA A 41 12.83 -15.05 -4.81
N THR A 42 11.95 -14.38 -5.54
CA THR A 42 11.54 -12.99 -5.26
C THR A 42 10.75 -12.92 -3.97
N LEU A 43 9.77 -13.80 -3.76
CA LEU A 43 8.99 -13.85 -2.52
C LEU A 43 9.88 -14.14 -1.30
N ARG A 44 10.82 -15.08 -1.41
CA ARG A 44 11.80 -15.39 -0.34
C ARG A 44 12.65 -14.17 -0.01
N LYS A 45 13.19 -13.48 -1.02
CA LYS A 45 13.98 -12.26 -0.83
C LYS A 45 13.15 -11.15 -0.18
N PHE A 46 11.88 -10.99 -0.57
CA PHE A 46 10.96 -10.03 0.01
C PHE A 46 10.71 -10.31 1.49
N GLU A 47 10.32 -11.54 1.85
CA GLU A 47 10.06 -11.88 3.26
C GLU A 47 11.32 -11.79 4.13
N GLN A 48 12.51 -12.07 3.57
CA GLN A 48 13.77 -12.01 4.32
C GLN A 48 14.34 -10.59 4.44
N LYS A 49 14.29 -9.80 3.37
CA LYS A 49 15.04 -8.54 3.24
C LYS A 49 14.15 -7.31 3.07
N GLY A 50 12.84 -7.46 2.91
CA GLY A 50 11.89 -6.37 2.66
C GLY A 50 11.92 -5.80 1.24
N VAL A 51 12.71 -6.37 0.33
CA VAL A 51 12.93 -5.81 -1.01
C VAL A 51 12.12 -6.55 -2.06
N ILE A 52 11.27 -5.82 -2.78
CA ILE A 52 10.40 -6.31 -3.86
C ILE A 52 10.08 -5.16 -4.83
N SER A 53 9.65 -5.45 -6.06
CA SER A 53 9.05 -4.44 -6.93
C SER A 53 7.62 -4.11 -6.49
N LEU A 54 7.13 -2.90 -6.83
CA LEU A 54 5.75 -2.52 -6.56
C LEU A 54 4.76 -3.50 -7.21
N GLU A 55 4.95 -3.85 -8.48
CA GLU A 55 4.07 -4.78 -9.20
C GLU A 55 3.95 -6.13 -8.47
N SER A 56 5.08 -6.71 -8.03
CA SER A 56 5.04 -7.99 -7.32
C SER A 56 4.36 -7.85 -5.96
N LEU A 57 4.55 -6.74 -5.24
CA LEU A 57 3.83 -6.48 -3.99
C LEU A 57 2.30 -6.43 -4.23
N LEU A 58 1.85 -5.75 -5.29
CA LEU A 58 0.43 -5.68 -5.64
C LEU A 58 -0.13 -7.06 -6.00
N LYS A 59 0.62 -7.89 -6.75
CA LYS A 59 0.24 -9.29 -7.03
C LYS A 59 0.09 -10.12 -5.75
N LEU A 60 0.97 -9.95 -4.77
CA LEU A 60 0.82 -10.63 -3.48
C LEU A 60 -0.43 -10.15 -2.73
N LEU A 61 -0.70 -8.84 -2.71
CA LEU A 61 -1.87 -8.24 -2.05
C LEU A 61 -3.21 -8.66 -2.67
N ILE A 62 -3.25 -9.01 -3.97
CA ILE A 62 -4.44 -9.62 -4.59
C ILE A 62 -4.77 -10.96 -3.91
N ILE A 63 -3.74 -11.77 -3.60
CA ILE A 63 -3.93 -13.09 -3.01
C ILE A 63 -4.18 -13.00 -1.50
N VAL A 64 -3.40 -12.19 -0.78
CA VAL A 64 -3.49 -12.11 0.69
C VAL A 64 -4.43 -11.02 1.23
N GLY A 65 -5.12 -10.31 0.33
CA GLY A 65 -5.98 -9.17 0.62
C GLY A 65 -5.21 -7.91 1.05
N GLY A 66 -5.82 -6.74 0.89
CA GLY A 66 -5.21 -5.44 1.21
C GLY A 66 -4.95 -4.54 0.01
N LEU A 67 -5.21 -4.99 -1.22
CA LEU A 67 -4.97 -4.19 -2.43
C LEU A 67 -5.87 -2.95 -2.46
N GLU A 68 -7.18 -3.12 -2.25
CA GLU A 68 -8.13 -2.01 -2.30
C GLU A 68 -7.89 -1.01 -1.17
N GLU A 69 -7.57 -1.48 0.03
CA GLU A 69 -7.22 -0.65 1.18
C GLU A 69 -5.95 0.16 0.91
N LEU A 70 -4.93 -0.44 0.27
CA LEU A 70 -3.72 0.27 -0.15
C LEU A 70 -4.02 1.34 -1.21
N ILE A 71 -4.92 1.08 -2.15
CA ILE A 71 -5.34 2.08 -3.15
C ILE A 71 -6.09 3.22 -2.45
N ASN A 72 -6.99 2.89 -1.53
CA ASN A 72 -7.84 3.85 -0.83
C ASN A 72 -7.05 4.74 0.13
N ILE A 73 -6.04 4.22 0.83
CA ILE A 73 -5.24 5.03 1.79
C ILE A 73 -4.42 6.12 1.11
N LEU A 74 -4.16 6.00 -0.20
CA LEU A 74 -3.42 6.99 -0.99
C LEU A 74 -4.31 8.02 -1.68
N LYS A 75 -5.64 7.93 -1.51
CA LYS A 75 -6.55 8.96 -2.02
C LYS A 75 -6.22 10.32 -1.38
N PRO A 76 -6.29 11.43 -2.13
CA PRO A 76 -6.18 12.76 -1.55
C PRO A 76 -7.19 12.93 -0.41
N ALA A 77 -6.77 13.58 0.68
CA ALA A 77 -7.70 13.94 1.73
C ALA A 77 -8.84 14.79 1.14
N GLU A 78 -10.08 14.48 1.54
CA GLU A 78 -11.20 15.35 1.21
C GLU A 78 -10.98 16.74 1.81
N PRO A 79 -11.47 17.80 1.15
CA PRO A 79 -11.39 19.14 1.70
C PRO A 79 -12.01 19.16 3.11
N SER A 80 -11.21 19.57 4.10
CA SER A 80 -11.73 19.80 5.44
C SER A 80 -12.52 21.11 5.43
N PHE A 81 -13.84 21.02 5.33
CA PHE A 81 -14.70 22.19 5.47
C PHE A 81 -14.71 22.66 6.91
N THR A 82 -14.50 23.96 7.11
CA THR A 82 -14.48 24.60 8.42
C THR A 82 -15.81 25.24 8.80
N SER A 83 -16.76 25.34 7.86
CA SER A 83 -18.11 25.86 8.11
C SER A 83 -19.15 25.31 7.13
N ILE A 84 -20.44 25.39 7.53
CA ILE A 84 -21.58 25.04 6.69
C ILE A 84 -21.66 25.95 5.45
N ASP A 85 -21.31 27.23 5.59
CA ASP A 85 -21.26 28.17 4.46
C ASP A 85 -20.21 27.76 3.41
N GLU A 86 -19.11 27.12 3.82
CA GLU A 86 -18.08 26.61 2.91
C GLU A 86 -18.61 25.43 2.08
N VAL A 87 -19.37 24.53 2.72
CA VAL A 87 -20.03 23.41 2.03
C VAL A 87 -21.07 23.91 1.02
N LEU A 88 -21.83 24.94 1.36
CA LEU A 88 -22.90 25.48 0.50
C LEU A 88 -22.37 26.29 -0.69
N ARG A 89 -21.16 26.86 -0.59
CA ARG A 89 -20.51 27.62 -1.68
C ARG A 89 -19.81 26.72 -2.69
N ASP A 90 -19.39 25.52 -2.29
CA ASP A 90 -18.49 24.68 -3.07
C ASP A 90 -19.25 23.71 -3.98
N THR A 91 -19.78 24.20 -5.10
CA THR A 91 -20.53 23.35 -6.04
C THR A 91 -19.66 22.48 -6.96
N ASN A 92 -18.32 22.52 -6.85
CA ASN A 92 -17.40 21.58 -7.52
C ASN A 92 -15.98 21.71 -6.95
N PRO A 93 -15.51 20.80 -6.08
CA PRO A 93 -14.15 20.87 -5.55
C PRO A 93 -13.15 20.66 -6.70
N THR A 94 -12.46 21.72 -7.12
CA THR A 94 -11.44 21.62 -8.17
C THR A 94 -10.22 20.88 -7.61
N THR A 95 -10.03 19.62 -8.03
CA THR A 95 -8.82 18.88 -7.68
C THR A 95 -7.60 19.52 -8.35
N ARG A 96 -6.55 19.82 -7.59
CA ARG A 96 -5.30 20.38 -8.16
C ARG A 96 -4.69 19.37 -9.13
N LYS A 97 -4.43 19.82 -10.36
CA LYS A 97 -3.82 19.00 -11.42
C LYS A 97 -2.29 19.12 -11.50
N ARG A 98 -1.68 20.11 -10.85
CA ARG A 98 -0.24 20.43 -10.92
C ARG A 98 0.27 21.01 -9.59
N GLY A 99 1.54 20.75 -9.26
CA GLY A 99 2.24 21.37 -8.13
C GLY A 99 2.78 22.76 -8.46
N ASN A 100 3.02 23.60 -7.44
CA ASN A 100 3.50 24.98 -7.59
C ASN A 100 4.70 25.32 -6.67
N ILE A 101 5.09 24.42 -5.76
CA ILE A 101 6.21 24.64 -4.84
C ILE A 101 7.48 24.11 -5.50
N LYS A 102 8.55 24.90 -5.52
CA LYS A 102 9.89 24.53 -5.99
C LYS A 102 10.74 23.95 -4.85
#